data_AF-A0A5Y6EZQ8-F1
#
_entry.id   AF-A0A5Y6EZQ8-F1
#
_cell.length_a   1.000
_cell.length_b   1.000
_cell.length_c   1.000
_cell.angle_alpha   90.00
_cell.angle_beta   90.00
_cell.angle_gamma   90.00
#
_symmetry.space_group_name_H-M   'P 1'
#
loop_
_entity.id
_entity.type
_entity.pdbx_description
1 polymer ?
#
loop_
_entity_poly.entity_id
_entity_poly.type
_entity_poly.pdbx_seq_one_letter_code
_entity_poly.pdbx_strand_id
1 'polypeptide(L)'
;AFEGNVIRLNHKDYRSWMNLYPLIDLNYELQRLDIEFTHEKPKNWFITASQKLSYQNKQAAARTRSVTKPKLDLNNTDWIYGVEL
;
A
#
# COMPACT_ATOMS: atom_id res chain seq x y z
N ALA A 1 -2.85 2.66 -15.34
CA ALA A 1 -1.77 3.64 -15.23
C ALA A 1 -2.28 4.74 -14.33
N PHE A 2 -1.47 5.15 -13.36
CA PHE A 2 -1.74 6.30 -12.51
C PHE A 2 -1.35 7.57 -13.27
N GLU A 3 -2.30 8.47 -13.48
CA GLU A 3 -2.13 9.74 -14.21
C GLU A 3 -2.40 10.95 -13.30
N GLY A 4 -2.28 10.79 -11.98
CA GLY A 4 -2.34 11.90 -11.03
C GLY A 4 -3.70 12.53 -10.82
N ASN A 5 -4.75 11.73 -11.06
CA ASN A 5 -6.18 11.95 -10.81
C ASN A 5 -7.00 10.77 -11.38
N VAL A 6 -6.38 9.92 -12.22
CA VAL A 6 -7.03 8.79 -12.89
C VAL A 6 -6.20 7.53 -12.69
N ILE A 7 -6.78 6.57 -11.96
CA ILE A 7 -6.23 5.23 -11.82
C ILE A 7 -6.85 4.37 -12.92
N ARG A 8 -6.12 4.10 -14.01
CA ARG A 8 -6.53 3.06 -14.97
C ARG A 8 -6.23 1.68 -14.38
N LEU A 9 -7.04 1.26 -13.43
CA LEU A 9 -7.10 -0.10 -12.90
C LEU A 9 -8.33 -0.78 -13.52
N ASN A 10 -8.17 -2.00 -14.01
CA ASN A 10 -9.30 -2.74 -14.57
C ASN A 10 -10.30 -3.07 -13.46
N HIS A 11 -11.59 -3.06 -13.78
CA HIS A 11 -12.64 -3.43 -12.83
C HIS A 11 -12.42 -4.84 -12.24
N LYS A 12 -11.87 -5.77 -13.04
CA LYS A 12 -11.47 -7.12 -12.57
C LYS A 12 -10.37 -7.07 -11.52
N ASP A 13 -9.33 -6.27 -11.74
CA ASP A 13 -8.20 -6.14 -10.83
C ASP A 13 -8.61 -5.43 -9.55
N TYR A 14 -9.44 -4.38 -9.66
CA TYR A 14 -10.01 -3.68 -8.52
C TYR A 14 -10.81 -4.60 -7.61
N ARG A 15 -11.71 -5.41 -8.18
CA ARG A 15 -12.46 -6.42 -7.41
C ARG A 15 -11.55 -7.48 -6.79
N SER A 16 -10.49 -7.87 -7.49
CA SER A 16 -9.50 -8.81 -6.96
C SER A 16 -8.75 -8.21 -5.77
N TRP A 17 -8.35 -6.94 -5.87
CA TRP A 17 -7.68 -6.21 -4.78
C TRP A 17 -8.59 -5.97 -3.58
N MET A 18 -9.90 -5.75 -3.77
CA MET A 18 -10.86 -5.69 -2.67
C MET A 18 -10.87 -7.00 -1.87
N ASN A 19 -10.82 -8.14 -2.53
CA ASN A 19 -10.79 -9.44 -1.87
C ASN A 19 -9.43 -9.75 -1.23
N LEU A 20 -8.32 -9.31 -1.83
CA LEU A 20 -6.96 -9.56 -1.35
C LEU A 20 -6.57 -8.68 -0.16
N TYR A 21 -7.11 -7.46 -0.09
CA TYR A 21 -6.76 -6.46 0.91
C TYR A 21 -7.97 -6.03 1.75
N PRO A 22 -8.66 -6.95 2.45
CA PRO A 22 -9.90 -6.65 3.16
C PRO A 22 -9.69 -5.85 4.46
N LEU A 23 -8.45 -5.67 4.91
CA LEU A 23 -8.14 -5.01 6.19
C LEU A 23 -7.79 -3.53 6.02
N ILE A 24 -7.81 -3.01 4.79
CA ILE A 24 -7.51 -1.62 4.48
C ILE A 24 -8.62 -1.01 3.63
N ASP A 25 -8.75 0.31 3.70
CA ASP A 25 -9.59 1.03 2.75
C ASP A 25 -8.84 1.14 1.42
N LEU A 26 -9.21 0.25 0.49
CA LEU A 26 -8.59 0.18 -0.83
C LEU A 26 -8.73 1.51 -1.59
N ASN A 27 -9.87 2.21 -1.49
CA ASN A 27 -10.07 3.46 -2.25
C ASN A 27 -9.14 4.55 -1.74
N TYR A 28 -9.05 4.69 -0.42
CA TYR A 28 -8.16 5.65 0.21
C TYR A 28 -6.69 5.40 -0.15
N GLU A 29 -6.22 4.15 -0.04
CA GLU A 29 -4.83 3.81 -0.37
C GLU A 29 -4.54 4.02 -1.85
N LEU A 30 -5.48 3.69 -2.73
CA LEU A 30 -5.34 3.93 -4.17
C LEU A 30 -5.25 5.43 -4.50
N GLN A 31 -6.04 6.29 -3.86
CA GLN A 31 -5.94 7.74 -4.01
C GLN A 31 -4.59 8.28 -3.50
N ARG A 32 -4.13 7.79 -2.34
CA ARG A 32 -2.83 8.16 -1.78
C ARG A 32 -1.69 7.76 -2.71
N LEU A 33 -1.75 6.57 -3.29
CA LEU A 33 -0.78 6.08 -4.28
C LEU A 33 -0.81 6.90 -5.58
N ASP A 34 -1.98 7.38 -6.01
CA ASP A 34 -2.09 8.24 -7.20
C ASP A 34 -1.34 9.57 -6.98
N ILE A 35 -1.48 10.17 -5.79
CA ILE A 35 -0.71 11.37 -5.42
C ILE A 35 0.79 11.04 -5.32
N GLU A 36 1.17 9.91 -4.71
CA GLU A 36 2.58 9.52 -4.57
C GLU A 36 3.24 9.28 -5.94
N PHE A 37 2.57 8.59 -6.85
CA PHE A 37 3.11 8.25 -8.17
C PHE A 37 3.14 9.42 -9.16
N THR A 38 2.52 10.57 -8.83
CA THR A 38 2.78 11.81 -9.58
C THR A 38 4.15 12.38 -9.30
N HIS A 39 4.65 12.23 -8.07
CA HIS A 39 5.95 12.74 -7.65
C HIS A 39 7.07 11.77 -8.03
N GLU A 40 6.85 10.48 -7.80
CA GLU A 40 7.80 9.42 -8.13
C GLU A 40 7.10 8.39 -9.03
N LYS A 41 7.27 8.52 -10.35
CA LYS A 41 6.56 7.67 -11.31
C LYS A 41 7.25 6.30 -11.46
N PRO A 42 6.74 5.23 -10.84
CA PRO A 42 7.39 3.93 -10.93
C PRO A 42 7.28 3.35 -12.34
N LYS A 43 8.36 2.68 -12.78
CA LYS A 43 8.39 1.96 -14.07
C LYS A 43 7.31 0.88 -14.16
N ASN A 44 6.99 0.24 -13.04
CA ASN A 44 5.96 -0.81 -12.91
C ASN A 44 4.95 -0.47 -11.80
N TRP A 45 4.16 0.58 -12.02
CA TRP A 45 3.18 1.09 -11.03
C TRP A 45 2.28 0.01 -10.41
N PHE A 46 1.85 -0.98 -11.19
CA PHE A 46 0.94 -2.03 -10.71
C PHE A 46 1.62 -2.94 -9.67
N ILE A 47 2.88 -3.31 -9.91
CA ILE A 47 3.66 -4.12 -8.97
C ILE A 47 3.94 -3.31 -7.72
N THR A 48 4.40 -2.06 -7.86
CA THR A 48 4.67 -1.18 -6.72
C THR A 48 3.42 -0.93 -5.86
N ALA A 49 2.27 -0.67 -6.49
CA ALA A 49 1.01 -0.47 -5.78
C ALA A 49 0.57 -1.72 -5.03
N SER A 50 0.56 -2.89 -5.69
CA SER A 50 0.16 -4.15 -5.05
C SER A 50 1.08 -4.54 -3.88
N GLN A 51 2.39 -4.25 -3.96
CA GLN A 51 3.32 -4.43 -2.85
C GLN A 51 2.97 -3.51 -1.67
N LYS A 52 2.76 -2.20 -1.93
CA LYS A 52 2.38 -1.23 -0.90
C LYS A 52 1.04 -1.59 -0.24
N LEU A 53 0.03 -1.96 -1.02
CA LEU A 53 -1.27 -2.41 -0.51
C LEU A 53 -1.14 -3.67 0.36
N SER A 54 -0.35 -4.65 -0.09
CA SER A 54 -0.08 -5.86 0.69
C SER A 54 0.59 -5.55 2.03
N TYR A 55 1.55 -4.61 2.03
CA TYR A 55 2.20 -4.16 3.25
C TYR A 55 1.23 -3.47 4.22
N GLN A 56 0.39 -2.55 3.73
CA GLN A 56 -0.63 -1.89 4.57
C GLN A 56 -1.63 -2.90 5.13
N ASN A 57 -2.08 -3.86 4.33
CA ASN A 57 -2.98 -4.93 4.77
C ASN A 57 -2.35 -5.81 5.86
N LYS A 58 -1.06 -6.17 5.71
CA LYS A 58 -0.32 -6.91 6.74
C LYS A 58 -0.14 -6.09 8.02
N GLN A 59 0.15 -4.80 7.91
CA GLN A 59 0.24 -3.91 9.07
C GLN A 59 -1.09 -3.76 9.79
N ALA A 60 -2.20 -3.61 9.06
CA ALA A 60 -3.54 -3.58 9.64
C ALA A 60 -3.85 -4.90 10.37
N ALA A 61 -3.46 -6.05 9.81
CA ALA A 61 -3.56 -7.34 10.49
C ALA A 61 -2.72 -7.41 11.77
N ALA A 62 -1.53 -6.80 11.79
CA ALA A 62 -0.69 -6.74 12.99
C ALA A 62 -1.30 -5.84 14.08
N ARG A 63 -1.87 -4.68 13.68
CA ARG A 63 -2.54 -3.73 14.60
C ARG A 63 -3.79 -4.32 15.25
N THR A 64 -4.55 -5.13 14.54
CA THR A 64 -5.73 -5.82 15.12
C THR A 64 -5.33 -6.93 16.08
N ARG A 65 -4.19 -7.59 15.85
CA ARG A 65 -3.64 -8.63 16.75
C ARG A 65 -2.99 -8.06 18.01
N SER A 66 -2.42 -6.86 17.96
CA SER A 66 -1.72 -6.24 19.09
C SER A 66 -2.64 -5.64 20.16
N VAL A 67 -3.95 -5.53 19.92
CA VAL A 67 -4.94 -5.16 20.95
C VAL A 67 -4.96 -6.17 22.12
N THR A 68 -4.39 -7.37 21.96
CA THR A 68 -4.31 -8.35 23.06
C THR A 68 -2.99 -8.34 23.84
N LYS A 69 -1.87 -7.74 23.38
CA LYS A 69 -0.62 -7.67 24.17
C LYS A 69 0.26 -6.48 23.77
N PRO A 70 0.62 -5.56 24.69
CA PRO A 70 1.61 -4.54 24.41
C PRO A 70 2.99 -5.20 24.50
N LYS A 71 3.62 -5.41 23.35
CA LYS A 71 5.08 -5.54 23.30
C LYS A 71 5.60 -4.46 22.37
N LEU A 72 6.29 -3.50 22.97
CA LEU A 72 7.14 -2.57 22.24
C LEU A 72 8.24 -3.39 21.56
N ASP A 73 8.14 -3.58 20.25
CA ASP A 73 9.26 -4.03 19.43
C ASP A 73 9.85 -2.79 18.75
N LEU A 74 10.73 -2.08 19.47
CA LEU A 74 11.50 -0.91 19.01
C LEU A 74 12.61 -1.28 18.00
N ASN A 75 12.34 -2.16 17.03
CA ASN A 75 13.41 -2.75 16.22
C ASN A 75 13.07 -3.00 14.75
N ASN A 76 12.18 -2.20 14.15
CA ASN A 76 11.96 -2.24 12.70
C ASN A 76 12.31 -0.89 12.05
N THR A 77 13.60 -0.60 12.02
CA THR A 77 14.19 0.31 11.04
C THR A 77 14.29 -0.43 9.70
N ASP A 78 14.25 0.31 8.58
CA ASP A 78 14.41 -0.11 7.17
C ASP A 78 13.15 -0.35 6.33
N TRP A 79 12.52 0.74 5.90
CA TRP A 79 11.95 0.78 4.54
C TRP A 79 11.81 2.17 3.89
N ILE A 80 12.25 3.28 4.49
CA ILE A 80 12.21 4.64 3.85
C ILE A 80 13.49 5.44 4.12
N TYR A 81 14.67 4.89 3.79
CA TYR A 81 15.83 5.69 3.33
C TYR A 81 16.71 4.77 2.49
N GLY A 82 16.33 4.62 1.22
CA GLY A 82 17.02 3.75 0.27
C GLY A 82 16.68 4.13 -1.18
N VAL A 83 16.71 5.43 -1.48
CA VAL A 83 16.93 5.95 -2.83
C VAL A 83 18.20 6.79 -2.74
N GLU A 84 19.11 6.48 -3.66
CA GLU A 84 20.56 6.67 -3.73
C GLU A 84 21.06 8.13 -3.82
N LEU A 85 22.21 8.41 -3.19
CA LEU A 85 23.37 9.11 -3.76
C LEU A 85 24.66 8.53 -3.16
#